data_AF-A0A2H6LN76-F1
#
_entry.id   AF-A0A2H6LN76-F1
#
_cell.length_a   1.000
_cell.length_b   1.000
_cell.length_c   1.000
_cell.angle_alpha   90.00
_cell.angle_beta   90.00
_cell.angle_gamma   90.00
#
_symmetry.space_group_name_H-M   'P 1'
#
loop_
_entity.id
_entity.type
_entity.pdbx_description
1 polymer ?
#
loop_
_entity_poly.entity_id
_entity_poly.type
_entity_poly.pdbx_seq_one_letter_code
_entity_poly.pdbx_strand_id
1 'polypeptide(L)'
;MADTIKPNPNEATTHDAQLAAENMASGEEKVQKVDFDADYAAAQQFSVSEIDRTLEGAAAAETATAPKFEVPEAEDRTTEAQPTGNPDDYLDLAKEVGGSHNEGVSNVSDDLVKQAIEKGQPKK
;
A
#
# COMPACT_ATOMS: atom_id res chain seq x y z
N MET A 1 21.73 27.16 26.63
CA MET A 1 22.07 28.53 27.09
C MET A 1 21.87 28.47 28.59
N ALA A 2 22.87 28.89 29.37
CA ALA A 2 22.80 28.73 30.81
C ALA A 2 22.13 29.94 31.47
N ASP A 3 20.93 29.72 32.00
CA ASP A 3 20.13 30.73 32.68
C ASP A 3 20.43 30.71 34.19
N THR A 4 20.45 31.90 34.77
CA THR A 4 20.63 32.08 36.22
C THR A 4 19.28 32.30 36.87
N ILE A 5 18.82 31.35 37.68
CA ILE A 5 17.52 31.44 38.34
C ILE A 5 17.64 32.36 39.56
N LYS A 6 16.96 33.50 39.55
CA LYS A 6 16.90 34.41 40.71
C LYS A 6 15.61 34.16 41.49
N PRO A 7 15.65 33.51 42.67
CA PRO A 7 14.45 33.27 43.47
C PRO A 7 13.84 34.59 43.93
N ASN A 8 12.51 34.71 43.90
CA ASN A 8 11.78 35.85 44.44
C ASN A 8 11.41 35.59 45.91
N PRO A 9 11.89 36.40 46.87
CA PRO A 9 11.53 36.24 48.28
C PRO A 9 10.01 36.29 48.50
N ASN A 10 9.27 37.08 47.73
CA ASN A 10 7.82 37.21 47.90
C ASN A 10 7.03 35.97 47.41
N GLU A 11 7.68 35.07 46.68
CA GLU A 11 7.08 33.82 46.19
C GLU A 11 7.44 32.61 47.05
N ALA A 12 8.32 32.79 48.04
CA ALA A 12 8.68 31.74 48.99
C ALA A 12 7.56 31.54 50.02
N THR A 13 7.12 30.28 50.14
CA THR A 13 6.00 29.87 51.02
C THR A 13 6.41 29.70 52.48
N THR A 14 7.71 29.58 52.76
CA THR A 14 8.27 29.42 54.11
C THR A 14 9.26 30.54 54.42
N HIS A 15 9.36 30.90 55.69
CA HIS A 15 10.29 31.95 56.16
C HIS A 15 11.76 31.62 55.83
N ASP A 16 12.15 30.36 55.96
CA ASP A 16 13.52 29.94 55.63
C ASP A 16 13.82 30.10 54.14
N ALA A 17 12.84 29.82 53.27
CA ALA A 17 12.99 30.04 51.83
C ALA A 17 13.01 31.54 51.47
N GLN A 18 12.32 32.39 52.23
CA GLN A 18 12.41 33.86 52.08
C GLN A 18 13.81 34.35 52.41
N LEU A 19 14.36 33.94 53.56
CA LEU A 19 15.71 34.32 53.99
C LEU A 19 16.77 33.83 52.98
N ALA A 20 16.64 32.60 52.48
CA ALA A 20 17.53 32.07 51.46
C ALA A 20 17.43 32.86 50.14
N ALA A 21 16.22 33.22 49.69
CA ALA A 21 16.03 34.03 48.49
C ALA A 21 16.62 35.44 48.64
N GLU A 22 16.50 36.05 49.82
CA GLU A 22 17.11 37.35 50.14
C GLU A 22 18.64 37.28 50.12
N ASN A 23 19.23 36.24 50.72
CA ASN A 23 20.68 36.01 50.72
C ASN A 23 21.22 35.73 49.30
N MET A 24 20.45 35.03 48.46
CA MET A 24 20.79 34.80 47.06
C MET A 24 20.67 36.09 46.22
N ALA A 25 19.71 36.96 46.55
CA ALA A 25 19.54 38.25 45.88
C ALA A 25 20.60 39.28 46.30
N SER A 26 21.04 39.25 47.56
CA SER A 26 22.15 40.08 48.08
C SER A 26 23.53 39.61 47.63
N GLY A 27 23.62 38.38 47.11
CA GLY A 27 24.86 37.77 46.64
C GLY A 27 25.70 37.13 47.75
N GLU A 28 25.14 37.00 48.96
CA GLU A 28 25.75 36.26 50.08
C GLU A 28 25.68 34.74 49.85
N GLU A 29 24.65 34.27 49.15
CA GLU A 29 24.45 32.87 48.82
C GLU A 29 24.52 32.60 47.31
N LYS A 30 25.03 31.42 46.92
CA LYS A 30 25.23 31.07 45.51
C LYS A 30 23.89 30.86 44.81
N VAL A 31 23.74 31.58 43.69
CA VAL A 31 22.60 31.42 42.79
C VAL A 31 22.85 30.25 41.84
N GLN A 32 21.83 29.41 41.64
CA GLN A 32 21.98 28.22 40.83
C GLN A 32 21.90 28.57 39.35
N LYS A 33 22.90 28.09 38.60
CA LYS A 33 22.98 28.26 37.16
C LYS A 33 22.50 26.97 36.52
N VAL A 34 21.36 27.05 35.83
CA VAL A 34 20.73 25.91 35.16
C VAL A 34 21.05 26.03 33.67
N ASP A 35 21.56 24.96 33.06
CA ASP A 35 21.75 24.91 31.62
C ASP A 35 20.72 23.97 31.03
N PHE A 36 19.59 24.53 30.60
CA PHE A 36 18.47 23.76 30.07
C PHE A 36 18.87 22.86 28.90
N ASP A 37 19.81 23.28 28.06
CA ASP A 37 20.24 22.47 26.92
C ASP A 37 21.06 21.27 27.38
N ALA A 38 21.99 21.50 28.32
CA ALA A 38 22.82 20.42 28.87
C ALA A 38 22.00 19.46 29.75
N ASP A 39 21.10 19.99 30.57
CA ASP A 39 20.25 19.20 31.47
C ASP A 39 19.22 18.40 30.67
N TYR A 40 18.67 18.96 29.59
CA TYR A 40 17.80 18.23 28.66
C TYR A 40 18.58 17.11 27.96
N ALA A 41 19.79 17.39 27.47
CA ALA A 41 20.64 16.37 26.85
C ALA A 41 21.03 15.25 27.83
N ALA A 42 21.33 15.58 29.09
CA ALA A 42 21.60 14.60 30.13
C ALA A 42 20.35 13.79 30.47
N ALA A 43 19.18 14.41 30.58
CA ALA A 43 17.92 13.71 30.81
C ALA A 43 17.62 12.70 29.69
N GLN A 44 17.87 13.07 28.44
CA GLN A 44 17.77 12.13 27.31
C GLN A 44 18.73 10.93 27.47
N GLN A 45 19.88 11.13 28.10
CA GLN A 45 20.80 10.04 28.38
C GLN A 45 20.33 9.09 29.48
N PHE A 46 19.42 9.50 30.34
CA PHE A 46 18.86 8.63 31.40
C PHE A 46 17.42 8.20 31.10
N SER A 47 16.80 8.76 30.06
CA SER A 47 15.43 8.43 29.63
C SER A 47 15.34 7.13 28.81
N VAL A 48 16.45 6.63 28.28
CA VAL A 48 16.53 5.31 27.64
C VAL A 48 17.21 4.34 28.61
N SER A 49 16.59 3.18 28.80
CA SER A 49 17.20 2.12 29.60
C SER A 49 18.49 1.64 28.92
N GLU A 50 19.49 1.16 29.68
CA GLU A 50 20.73 0.62 29.09
C GLU A 50 20.44 -0.50 28.08
N ILE A 51 19.34 -1.23 28.27
CA ILE A 51 18.84 -2.32 27.43
C ILE A 51 18.27 -1.82 26.09
N ASP A 52 17.77 -0.58 26.01
CA ASP A 52 17.34 0.01 24.74
C ASP A 52 18.53 0.58 23.93
N ARG A 53 19.67 0.82 24.60
CA ARG A 53 20.90 1.30 23.97
C ARG A 53 21.74 0.19 23.37
N THR A 54 21.78 -0.96 24.04
CA THR A 54 22.36 -2.17 23.48
C THR A 54 21.26 -2.84 22.67
N LEU A 55 21.49 -3.17 21.40
CA LEU A 55 20.50 -3.85 20.54
C LEU A 55 20.08 -5.26 21.07
N GLU A 56 20.50 -5.62 22.27
CA GLU A 56 20.20 -6.83 23.02
C GLU A 56 18.71 -6.95 23.34
N GLY A 57 18.02 -5.85 23.65
CA GLY A 57 16.55 -5.86 23.85
C GLY A 57 15.80 -6.25 22.57
N ALA A 58 16.24 -5.72 21.43
CA ALA A 58 15.68 -6.05 20.11
C ALA A 58 15.98 -7.51 19.73
N ALA A 59 17.20 -7.99 19.95
CA ALA A 59 17.59 -9.37 19.67
C ALA A 59 16.85 -10.39 20.56
N ALA A 60 16.59 -10.05 21.83
CA ALA A 60 15.80 -10.89 22.73
C ALA A 60 14.32 -10.95 22.31
N ALA A 61 13.74 -9.83 21.89
CA ALA A 61 12.37 -9.79 21.39
C ALA A 61 12.22 -10.57 20.07
N GLU A 62 13.17 -10.42 19.15
CA GLU A 62 13.21 -11.17 17.89
C GLU A 62 13.33 -12.68 18.15
N THR A 63 14.23 -13.09 19.04
CA THR A 63 14.38 -14.51 19.41
C THR A 63 13.12 -15.07 20.08
N ALA A 64 12.44 -14.28 20.92
CA ALA A 64 11.20 -14.72 21.59
C ALA A 64 9.99 -14.80 20.65
N THR A 65 9.97 -13.97 19.59
CA THR A 65 8.86 -13.91 18.62
C THR A 65 9.12 -14.70 17.35
N ALA A 66 10.34 -15.19 17.14
CA ALA A 66 10.70 -16.02 16.00
C ALA A 66 9.79 -17.27 15.89
N PRO A 67 9.27 -17.58 14.68
CA PRO A 67 8.49 -18.78 14.45
C PRO A 67 9.30 -20.04 14.80
N LYS A 68 8.77 -20.90 15.67
CA LYS A 68 9.43 -22.16 16.08
C LYS A 68 9.43 -23.26 15.01
N PHE A 69 8.75 -23.02 13.90
CA PHE A 69 8.54 -23.97 12.82
C PHE A 69 8.89 -23.29 11.49
N GLU A 70 9.52 -24.05 10.60
CA GLU A 70 9.81 -23.60 9.25
C GLU A 70 8.49 -23.34 8.51
N VAL A 71 8.31 -22.11 8.03
CA VAL A 71 7.20 -21.77 7.15
C VAL A 71 7.62 -22.17 5.74
N PRO A 72 6.92 -23.13 5.09
CA PRO A 72 7.25 -23.49 3.72
C PRO A 72 6.96 -22.31 2.80
N GLU A 73 7.96 -21.91 2.01
CA GLU A 73 7.76 -20.92 0.95
C GLU A 73 6.82 -21.46 -0.13
N ALA A 74 5.95 -20.60 -0.63
CA ALA A 74 5.04 -20.96 -1.72
C ALA A 74 5.82 -21.06 -3.03
N GLU A 75 5.75 -22.21 -3.70
CA GLU A 75 6.31 -22.36 -5.04
C GLU A 75 5.41 -21.66 -6.06
N ASP A 76 5.95 -20.65 -6.75
CA ASP A 76 5.31 -20.07 -7.93
C ASP A 76 5.23 -21.11 -9.05
N ARG A 77 4.02 -21.44 -9.48
CA ARG A 77 3.77 -22.33 -10.61
C ARG A 77 3.06 -21.59 -11.73
N THR A 78 3.65 -21.62 -12.92
CA THR A 78 3.00 -21.16 -14.15
C THR A 78 1.88 -22.11 -14.53
N THR A 79 0.65 -21.61 -14.59
CA THR A 79 -0.50 -22.36 -15.12
C THR A 79 -0.77 -21.97 -16.56
N GLU A 80 -0.82 -22.96 -17.45
CA GLU A 80 -1.23 -22.77 -18.84
C GLU A 80 -2.71 -23.17 -19.00
N ALA A 81 -3.52 -22.27 -19.55
CA ALA A 81 -4.91 -22.55 -19.85
C ALA A 81 -5.02 -23.47 -21.08
N GLN A 82 -5.71 -24.60 -20.92
CA GLN A 82 -6.03 -25.48 -22.05
C GLN A 82 -7.08 -24.81 -22.95
N PRO A 83 -6.99 -24.95 -24.29
CA PRO A 83 -8.00 -24.42 -25.19
C PRO A 83 -9.36 -25.09 -24.91
N THR A 84 -10.36 -24.29 -24.54
CA THR A 84 -11.71 -24.76 -24.17
C THR A 84 -12.65 -24.92 -25.36
N GLY A 85 -12.16 -24.71 -26.59
CA GLY A 85 -13.00 -24.69 -27.79
C GLY A 85 -12.31 -25.33 -28.99
N ASN A 86 -13.11 -25.91 -29.87
CA ASN A 86 -12.65 -26.47 -31.13
C ASN A 86 -12.77 -25.41 -32.25
N PRO A 87 -11.67 -25.01 -32.91
CA PRO A 87 -11.73 -24.08 -34.03
C PRO A 87 -12.59 -24.57 -35.20
N ASP A 88 -12.79 -25.89 -35.34
CA ASP A 88 -13.61 -26.46 -36.41
C ASP A 88 -15.11 -26.14 -36.25
N ASP A 89 -15.56 -25.80 -35.03
CA ASP A 89 -16.95 -25.41 -34.77
C ASP A 89 -17.34 -24.15 -35.56
N TYR A 90 -16.37 -23.26 -35.81
CA TYR A 90 -16.57 -22.08 -36.65
C TYR A 90 -16.77 -22.44 -38.13
N LEU A 91 -16.14 -23.52 -38.62
CA LEU A 91 -16.32 -24.00 -39.98
C LEU A 91 -17.71 -24.60 -40.18
N ASP A 92 -18.22 -25.31 -39.19
CA ASP A 92 -19.55 -25.91 -39.25
C ASP A 92 -20.65 -24.84 -39.12
N LEU A 93 -20.47 -23.84 -38.26
CA LEU A 93 -21.34 -22.66 -38.21
C LEU A 93 -21.34 -21.89 -39.54
N ALA A 94 -20.18 -21.73 -40.18
CA ALA A 94 -20.10 -21.05 -41.48
C ALA A 94 -20.85 -21.81 -42.58
N LYS A 95 -20.82 -23.15 -42.55
CA LYS A 95 -21.61 -23.99 -43.46
C LYS A 95 -23.11 -23.89 -43.17
N GLU A 96 -23.51 -23.81 -41.90
CA GLU A 96 -24.91 -23.66 -41.50
C GLU A 96 -25.48 -22.30 -41.96
N VAL A 97 -24.75 -21.22 -41.71
CA VAL A 97 -25.14 -19.85 -42.11
C VAL A 97 -25.08 -19.66 -43.64
N GLY A 98 -24.07 -20.25 -44.30
CA GLY A 98 -23.95 -20.25 -45.76
C GLY A 98 -24.99 -21.14 -46.45
N GLY A 99 -25.38 -22.25 -45.82
CA GLY A 99 -26.41 -23.17 -46.29
C GLY A 99 -27.81 -22.57 -46.24
N SER A 100 -28.09 -21.68 -45.29
CA SER A 100 -29.35 -20.92 -45.20
C SER A 100 -29.60 -20.01 -46.41
N HIS A 101 -28.56 -19.61 -47.16
CA HIS A 101 -28.73 -18.85 -48.40
C HIS A 101 -29.16 -19.72 -49.60
N ASN A 102 -29.11 -21.05 -49.48
CA ASN A 102 -29.28 -21.96 -50.61
C ASN A 102 -30.71 -22.53 -50.76
N GLU A 103 -31.61 -22.29 -49.79
CA GLU A 103 -33.02 -22.70 -49.89
C GLU A 103 -33.88 -21.77 -50.79
N GLY A 104 -33.28 -20.69 -51.32
CA GLY A 104 -33.99 -19.69 -52.15
C GLY A 104 -33.41 -19.44 -53.55
N VAL A 105 -32.38 -20.16 -53.99
CA VAL A 105 -31.79 -19.95 -55.32
C VAL A 105 -32.38 -20.97 -56.30
N SER A 106 -33.49 -20.61 -56.93
CA SER A 106 -33.98 -21.35 -58.09
C SER A 106 -32.95 -21.22 -59.23
N ASN A 107 -32.38 -22.35 -59.65
CA ASN A 107 -31.51 -22.37 -60.82
C ASN A 107 -32.33 -22.00 -62.06
N VAL A 108 -32.10 -20.80 -62.60
CA VAL A 108 -32.65 -20.38 -63.88
C VAL A 108 -31.87 -21.12 -64.97
N SER A 109 -32.51 -22.08 -65.63
CA SER A 109 -31.92 -22.76 -66.78
C SER A 109 -32.04 -21.90 -68.04
N ASP A 110 -31.07 -22.01 -68.95
CA ASP A 110 -31.11 -21.32 -70.25
C ASP A 110 -32.38 -21.62 -71.05
N ASP A 111 -32.99 -22.79 -70.83
CA ASP A 111 -34.24 -23.20 -71.45
C ASP A 111 -35.44 -22.37 -70.97
N LEU A 112 -35.49 -22.02 -69.67
CA LEU A 112 -36.51 -21.10 -69.13
C LEU A 112 -36.36 -19.70 -69.72
N VAL A 113 -35.12 -19.23 -69.89
CA VAL A 113 -34.84 -17.93 -70.52
C VAL A 113 -35.30 -17.93 -71.97
N LYS A 114 -35.00 -19.01 -72.72
CA LYS A 114 -35.39 -19.17 -74.12
C LYS A 114 -36.92 -19.21 -74.28
N GLN A 115 -37.62 -19.95 -73.41
CA GLN A 115 -39.07 -20.02 -73.41
C GLN A 115 -39.73 -18.67 -73.08
N ALA A 116 -39.15 -17.89 -72.17
CA ALA A 116 -39.64 -16.55 -71.84
C ALA A 116 -39.52 -15.58 -73.02
N ILE A 117 -38.40 -15.64 -73.75
CA ILE A 117 -38.18 -14.82 -74.95
C ILE A 117 -39.18 -15.18 -76.04
N GLU A 118 -39.43 -16.47 -76.28
CA GLU A 118 -40.38 -16.93 -77.30
C GLU A 118 -41.83 -16.51 -76.98
N LYS A 119 -42.25 -16.61 -75.70
CA LYS A 119 -43.59 -16.16 -75.27
C LYS A 119 -43.74 -14.63 -75.24
N GLY A 120 -42.65 -13.89 -75.09
CA GLY A 120 -42.63 -12.44 -75.02
C GLY A 120 -42.62 -11.73 -76.37
N GLN A 121 -42.45 -12.45 -77.48
CA GLN A 121 -42.49 -11.84 -78.81
C GLN A 121 -43.93 -11.57 -79.24
N PRO A 122 -44.27 -10.33 -79.65
CA PRO A 122 -45.60 -10.03 -80.18
C PRO A 122 -45.80 -10.80 -81.50
N LYS A 123 -46.94 -11.49 -81.62
CA LYS A 123 -47.32 -12.14 -82.89
C LYS A 123 -47.40 -11.06 -83.98
N LYS A 124 -46.64 -11.25 -85.05
CA LYS A 124 -46.76 -10.45 -86.29
C LYS A 124 -48.12 -10.66 -86.93
#